data_AF-A0AAW5TLK7-F1
#
_entry.id   AF-A0AAW5TLK7-F1
#
_cell.length_a   1.000
_cell.length_b   1.000
_cell.length_c   1.000
_cell.angle_alpha   90.00
_cell.angle_beta   90.00
_cell.angle_gamma   90.00
#
_symmetry.space_group_name_H-M   'P 1'
#
loop_
_entity.id
_entity.type
_entity.pdbx_description
1 polymer ?
#
loop_
_entity_poly.entity_id
_entity_poly.type
_entity_poly.pdbx_seq_one_letter_code
_entity_poly.pdbx_strand_id
1 'polypeptide(L)'
;MEAIEGFKPARKPRFVKTTRNGCSFDEVAFERARRLEGLKGYVTNIPAAVAPATQIVDSYHELWHVEQSFRMSKSDLRARPI
;
A
#
# COMPACT_ATOMS: atom_id res chain seq x y z
N MET A 1 2.52 18.88 -17.28
CA MET A 1 3.46 19.85 -17.86
C MET A 1 3.14 21.26 -17.38
N GLU A 2 1.85 21.65 -17.34
CA GLU A 2 1.36 22.97 -16.89
C GLU A 2 1.95 23.51 -15.56
N ALA A 3 2.13 22.65 -14.55
CA ALA A 3 2.68 23.09 -13.26
C ALA A 3 4.18 23.42 -13.29
N ILE A 4 4.92 22.91 -14.28
CA ILE A 4 6.32 23.27 -14.53
C ILE A 4 6.37 24.59 -15.31
N GLU A 5 5.41 24.80 -16.20
CA GLU A 5 5.23 26.00 -17.03
C GLU A 5 4.68 27.21 -16.24
N GLY A 6 4.50 27.09 -14.92
CA GLY A 6 4.18 28.20 -14.02
C GLY A 6 2.71 28.33 -13.63
N PHE A 7 1.83 27.44 -14.10
CA PHE A 7 0.46 27.37 -13.59
C PHE A 7 0.47 26.86 -12.14
N LYS A 8 -0.20 27.55 -11.21
CA LYS A 8 -0.27 27.13 -9.80
C LYS A 8 -1.47 26.21 -9.58
N PRO A 9 -1.28 24.88 -9.50
CA PRO A 9 -2.36 23.96 -9.15
C PRO A 9 -2.79 24.14 -7.68
N ALA A 10 -4.04 23.80 -7.38
CA ALA A 10 -4.60 23.85 -6.02
C ALA A 10 -3.88 22.90 -5.02
N ARG A 11 -3.16 21.88 -5.52
CA ARG A 11 -2.34 20.95 -4.73
C ARG A 11 -0.96 20.79 -5.36
N LYS A 12 0.05 20.54 -4.52
CA LYS A 12 1.41 20.31 -5.00
C LYS A 12 1.44 19.06 -5.91
N PRO A 13 1.89 19.20 -7.18
CA PRO A 13 1.94 18.08 -8.10
C PRO A 13 3.05 17.09 -7.69
N ARG A 14 2.79 15.80 -7.92
CA ARG A 14 3.75 14.72 -7.64
C ARG A 14 4.90 14.78 -8.66
N PHE A 15 6.11 14.46 -8.23
CA PHE A 15 7.33 14.47 -9.05
C PHE A 15 7.71 15.85 -9.62
N VAL A 16 7.34 16.94 -8.93
CA VAL A 16 7.79 18.29 -9.25
C VAL A 16 8.56 18.85 -8.07
N LYS A 17 9.78 19.33 -8.33
CA LYS A 17 10.64 19.99 -7.36
C LYS A 17 10.73 21.48 -7.66
N THR A 18 10.69 22.29 -6.60
CA THR A 18 10.92 23.73 -6.68
C THR A 18 12.42 23.99 -6.62
N THR A 19 12.92 24.77 -7.56
CA THR A 19 14.31 25.22 -7.66
C THR A 19 14.36 26.73 -7.55
N ARG A 20 15.56 27.31 -7.42
CA ARG A 20 15.75 28.76 -7.34
C ARG A 20 15.21 29.51 -8.58
N ASN A 21 15.16 28.84 -9.74
CA ASN A 21 14.74 29.43 -11.01
C ASN A 21 13.33 29.00 -11.45
N GLY A 22 12.53 28.41 -10.56
CA GLY A 22 11.18 27.93 -10.86
C GLY A 22 10.97 26.44 -10.57
N CYS A 23 9.99 25.82 -11.20
CA CYS A 23 9.68 24.40 -11.01
C CYS A 23 10.39 23.54 -12.06
N SER A 24 10.78 22.32 -11.68
CA SER A 24 11.33 21.32 -12.60
C SER A 24 10.81 19.93 -12.27
N PHE A 25 10.83 19.03 -13.26
CA PHE A 25 10.46 17.64 -13.07
C PHE A 25 11.52 16.89 -12.23
N ASP A 26 11.06 16.02 -11.33
CA ASP A 26 11.92 15.19 -10.50
C ASP A 26 11.99 13.77 -11.07
N GLU A 27 12.87 13.59 -12.04
CA GLU A 27 13.12 12.30 -12.71
C GLU A 27 13.56 11.21 -11.75
N VAL A 28 14.35 11.55 -10.72
CA VAL A 28 14.86 10.58 -9.74
C VAL A 28 13.71 10.04 -8.88
N ALA A 29 12.84 10.93 -8.39
CA ALA A 29 11.67 10.51 -7.63
C ALA A 29 10.67 9.72 -8.50
N PHE A 30 10.51 10.11 -9.76
CA PHE A 30 9.67 9.38 -10.71
C PHE A 30 10.19 7.98 -10.98
N GLU A 31 11.46 7.83 -11.33
CA GLU A 31 12.08 6.53 -11.61
C GLU A 31 12.08 5.63 -10.37
N ARG A 32 12.28 6.19 -9.18
CA ARG A 32 12.12 5.43 -7.93
C ARG A 32 10.70 4.91 -7.74
N ALA A 33 9.69 5.76 -7.94
CA ALA A 33 8.30 5.35 -7.81
C ALA A 33 7.90 4.32 -8.86
N ARG A 34 8.38 4.48 -10.10
CA ARG A 34 8.19 3.55 -11.21
C ARG A 34 8.78 2.17 -10.93
N ARG A 35 9.99 2.10 -10.37
CA ARG A 35 10.62 0.82 -9.97
C ARG A 35 9.84 0.08 -8.88
N LEU A 36 9.08 0.80 -8.06
CA LEU A 36 8.29 0.23 -6.97
C LEU A 36 6.83 0.00 -7.35
N GLU A 37 6.42 0.43 -8.54
CA GLU A 37 5.05 0.26 -9.00
C GLU A 37 4.72 -1.23 -9.13
N GLY A 38 3.53 -1.62 -8.66
CA GLY A 38 3.06 -3.01 -8.73
C GLY A 38 3.66 -3.96 -7.69
N LEU A 39 4.65 -3.52 -6.90
CA LEU A 39 5.20 -4.34 -5.82
C LEU A 39 4.26 -4.34 -4.61
N LYS A 40 3.77 -5.52 -4.24
CA LYS A 40 3.08 -5.77 -2.96
C LYS A 40 4.07 -6.38 -1.97
N GLY A 41 4.47 -5.62 -0.97
CA GLY A 41 5.32 -6.09 0.13
C GLY A 41 4.50 -6.58 1.33
N TYR A 42 5.00 -7.61 2.01
CA TYR A 42 4.50 -8.04 3.31
C TYR A 42 5.55 -7.76 4.37
N VAL A 43 5.12 -7.23 5.52
CA VAL A 43 5.99 -6.97 6.67
C VAL A 43 5.54 -7.89 7.80
N THR A 44 6.49 -8.63 8.36
CA THR A 44 6.24 -9.53 9.49
C THR A 44 7.33 -9.35 10.54
N ASN A 45 6.98 -9.55 11.81
CA ASN A 45 7.92 -9.65 12.92
C ASN A 45 8.50 -11.06 13.08
N ILE A 46 8.06 -12.03 12.28
CA ILE A 46 8.55 -13.41 12.30
C ILE A 46 9.92 -13.46 11.59
N PRO A 47 10.99 -13.97 12.24
CA PRO A 47 12.30 -14.08 11.60
C PRO A 47 12.29 -15.04 10.41
N ALA A 48 13.08 -14.73 9.38
CA ALA A 48 13.19 -15.56 8.17
C ALA A 48 13.73 -16.99 8.45
N ALA A 49 14.49 -17.16 9.54
CA ALA A 49 14.95 -18.48 9.99
C ALA A 49 13.82 -19.35 10.54
N VAL A 50 12.72 -18.74 10.99
CA VAL A 50 11.55 -19.43 11.56
C VAL A 50 10.51 -19.71 10.48
N ALA A 51 10.27 -18.76 9.58
CA ALA A 51 9.33 -18.93 8.47
C ALA A 51 9.88 -18.29 7.18
N PRO A 52 9.93 -19.02 6.06
CA PRO A 52 10.28 -18.46 4.76
C PRO A 52 9.21 -17.48 4.28
N ALA A 53 9.62 -16.54 3.43
CA ALA A 53 8.74 -15.49 2.92
C ALA A 53 7.48 -16.04 2.22
N THR A 54 7.58 -17.15 1.49
CA THR A 54 6.44 -17.79 0.82
C THR A 54 5.37 -18.21 1.81
N GLN A 55 5.75 -18.83 2.92
CA GLN A 55 4.82 -19.23 3.97
C GLN A 55 4.08 -18.04 4.59
N ILE A 56 4.76 -16.90 4.75
CA ILE A 56 4.14 -15.66 5.25
C ILE A 56 3.11 -15.13 4.25
N VAL A 57 3.44 -15.12 2.96
CA VAL A 57 2.53 -14.70 1.89
C VAL A 57 1.28 -15.59 1.89
N ASP A 58 1.48 -16.92 1.88
CA ASP A 58 0.38 -17.89 1.85
C ASP A 58 -0.51 -17.73 3.09
N SER A 59 0.08 -17.66 4.28
CA SER A 59 -0.69 -17.49 5.53
C SER A 59 -1.49 -16.18 5.55
N TYR A 60 -0.94 -15.11 4.99
CA TYR A 60 -1.66 -13.83 4.89
C TYR A 60 -2.80 -13.91 3.88
N HIS A 61 -2.61 -14.64 2.78
CA HIS A 61 -3.67 -14.86 1.80
C HIS A 61 -4.87 -15.57 2.44
N GLU A 62 -4.66 -16.44 3.42
CA GLU A 62 -5.71 -17.19 4.13
C GLU A 62 -6.50 -16.38 5.17
N LEU A 63 -6.18 -15.10 5.40
CA LEU A 63 -6.92 -14.24 6.36
C LEU A 63 -8.41 -14.09 6.00
N TRP A 64 -8.81 -14.34 4.76
CA TRP A 64 -10.22 -14.34 4.36
C TRP A 64 -11.06 -15.34 5.17
N HIS A 65 -10.47 -16.44 5.67
CA HIS A 65 -11.17 -17.38 6.55
C HIS A 65 -11.67 -16.72 7.84
N VAL A 66 -10.89 -15.77 8.39
CA VAL A 66 -11.28 -14.99 9.55
C VAL A 66 -12.47 -14.09 9.20
N GLU A 67 -12.42 -13.42 8.06
CA GLU A 67 -13.54 -12.59 7.56
C GLU A 67 -14.81 -13.42 7.34
N GLN A 68 -14.69 -14.64 6.81
CA GLN A 68 -15.83 -15.55 6.66
C GLN A 68 -16.44 -15.96 8.00
N SER A 69 -15.60 -16.24 9.00
CA SER A 69 -16.09 -16.57 10.35
C SER A 69 -16.86 -15.41 10.98
N PHE A 70 -16.47 -14.16 10.70
CA PHE A 70 -17.22 -12.97 11.10
C PHE A 70 -18.48 -12.73 10.26
N ARG A 71 -18.51 -13.26 9.04
CA ARG A 71 -19.65 -13.17 8.12
C ARG A 71 -20.73 -14.19 8.42
N MET A 72 -20.45 -15.23 9.22
CA MET A 72 -21.49 -15.97 9.92
C MET A 72 -22.20 -15.01 10.89
N SER A 73 -23.45 -14.70 10.57
CA SER A 73 -24.26 -13.75 11.33
C SER A 73 -24.39 -14.23 12.78
N LYS A 74 -24.39 -13.27 13.70
CA LYS A 74 -24.62 -13.48 15.15
C LYS A 74 -25.83 -14.38 15.47
N SER A 75 -26.76 -14.57 14.53
CA SER A 75 -27.91 -15.48 14.60
C SER A 75 -27.59 -16.98 14.52
N ASP A 76 -26.41 -17.40 14.04
CA ASP A 76 -26.04 -18.83 13.94
C ASP A 76 -25.21 -19.33 15.14
N LEU A 77 -24.80 -18.42 16.02
CA LEU A 77 -24.17 -18.74 17.30
C LEU A 77 -25.24 -19.22 18.29
N ARG A 78 -25.57 -20.53 18.25
CA ARG A 78 -26.46 -21.23 19.20
C ARG A 78 -26.14 -21.02 20.69
N ALA A 79 -25.00 -20.42 21.02
CA ALA A 79 -24.53 -20.17 22.38
C ALA A 79 -24.95 -18.81 22.98
N ARG A 80 -25.68 -17.96 22.26
CA ARG A 80 -26.20 -16.70 22.84
C ARG A 80 -27.73 -16.66 22.78
N PRO A 81 -28.44 -16.84 23.91
CA PRO A 81 -29.79 -16.31 24.01
C PRO A 81 -29.63 -14.78 24.01
N ILE A 82 -30.15 -14.12 22.97
CA ILE A 82 -30.60 -12.74 23.11
C ILE A 82 -31.87 -12.76 23.96
#